data_AF-B3M7Q0-F1
#
_entry.id   AF-B3M7Q0-F1
#
_cell.length_a   1.000
_cell.length_b   1.000
_cell.length_c   1.000
_cell.angle_alpha   90.00
_cell.angle_beta   90.00
_cell.angle_gamma   90.00
#
_symmetry.space_group_name_H-M   'P 1'
#
loop_
_entity.id
_entity.type
_entity.pdbx_description
1 polymer ?
#
loop_
_entity_poly.entity_id
_entity_poly.type
_entity_poly.pdbx_seq_one_letter_code
_entity_poly.pdbx_strand_id
1 'polypeptide(L)'
;MECESKEIPSEEVTNGSELKENEEVQNLKEENKEAGEAYAYLDRNEFTSEIYKIEVKNLGYFGIGEFKKLLKNTLKLDMTKIKSPNRKEFAFVCFRTLEDQQRALETLNGYKWKGKVLKAIAAKASADPLQKKRAAEDQANNGNPKKQRTAIEATCPLAELPYEDQVRHKAEEMTNLLKKYTQELWRHNPQAKKTVDKIQFHGVVPSPTVNGYRNKNEFTVGKNSEGEIVVGFRLGCYSDGSVEVAGVEDLPHLPEQAKWAAQSFQKLVRQSKFLPFNPDGNLGHFRQLMVRCSRSTGELMLVAGIYSSNLDLSEQRELKKELKTFYENCENEPFKCTSLYYQDVKHREAGQMVNPVEHILGTTHITDTIQGLKFRISPLAFFQINTESANLLYQKAIDLVGPTKDTTLLDICCGTGTITLSFAKHCRKVMGVEIVPDAIRDAEFNAMVNGITNSKFYTGNSDDFIKSMVRDALYEQEPGKPVDLVALVDPPRAGLHNRSITAIRSASAIKRLIYVSCNPHSAKRNFIDLARPESKHYKGEPFYPKSAVAVDMFPHTTHTELIILFERETKTKPDDTVAPSPAATTSDESTTNTQPKAPEPEAIAGENIASTV
;
A
#
# COMPACT_ATOMS: atom_id res chain seq x y z
N MET A 1 -60.32 -5.66 35.52
CA MET A 1 -59.29 -6.45 36.23
C MET A 1 -57.98 -5.71 36.00
N GLU A 2 -57.70 -4.63 36.76
CA GLU A 2 -57.18 -4.66 38.16
C GLU A 2 -55.99 -5.62 38.23
N CYS A 3 -54.74 -5.20 38.41
CA CYS A 3 -54.04 -4.57 39.55
C CYS A 3 -52.61 -5.18 39.40
N GLU A 4 -51.46 -4.64 39.81
CA GLU A 4 -51.15 -3.83 40.97
C GLU A 4 -49.69 -3.36 40.84
N SER A 5 -49.47 -2.17 41.38
CA SER A 5 -48.21 -1.50 41.69
C SER A 5 -47.39 -2.20 42.79
N LYS A 6 -46.06 -2.09 42.72
CA LYS A 6 -45.18 -2.12 43.89
C LYS A 6 -44.10 -1.03 43.77
N GLU A 7 -44.28 0.03 44.56
CA GLU A 7 -43.22 0.93 45.04
C GLU A 7 -42.39 0.26 46.15
N ILE A 8 -41.23 0.88 46.48
CA ILE A 8 -40.52 1.04 47.78
C ILE A 8 -39.01 1.26 47.50
N PRO A 9 -38.23 2.15 48.16
CA PRO A 9 -38.47 3.53 48.60
C PRO A 9 -37.28 4.48 48.22
N SER A 10 -37.45 5.78 48.46
CA SER A 10 -36.42 6.82 48.36
C SER A 10 -35.42 6.79 49.53
N GLU A 11 -34.12 6.76 49.25
CA GLU A 11 -33.05 7.13 50.20
C GLU A 11 -32.37 8.44 49.74
N GLU A 12 -32.47 9.46 50.58
CA GLU A 12 -31.66 10.68 50.53
C GLU A 12 -30.18 10.33 50.77
N VAL A 13 -29.30 10.65 49.82
CA VAL A 13 -27.84 10.61 50.02
C VAL A 13 -27.26 11.98 49.66
N THR A 14 -27.16 12.81 50.71
CA THR A 14 -26.08 13.76 51.02
C THR A 14 -25.26 14.38 49.86
N ASN A 15 -25.54 15.66 49.59
CA ASN A 15 -24.80 16.64 48.76
C ASN A 15 -23.34 16.95 49.22
N GLY A 16 -22.60 15.97 49.75
CA GLY A 16 -21.27 16.18 50.32
C GLY A 16 -20.08 15.88 49.40
N SER A 17 -20.27 15.09 48.33
CA SER A 17 -19.18 14.64 47.46
C SER A 17 -18.95 15.53 46.23
N GLU A 18 -20.00 16.05 45.60
CA GLU A 18 -19.89 16.92 44.40
C GLU A 18 -19.23 18.28 44.69
N LEU A 19 -19.34 18.78 45.93
CA LEU A 19 -18.70 20.04 46.33
C LEU A 19 -17.18 19.87 46.52
N LYS A 20 -16.72 18.69 46.97
CA LYS A 20 -15.28 18.41 47.12
C LYS A 20 -14.58 18.11 45.80
N GLU A 21 -15.27 17.44 44.87
CA GLU A 21 -14.78 17.20 43.51
C GLU A 21 -14.60 18.51 42.73
N ASN A 22 -15.50 19.47 42.90
CA ASN A 22 -15.38 20.77 42.23
C ASN A 22 -14.26 21.66 42.82
N GLU A 23 -14.01 21.60 44.14
CA GLU A 23 -12.91 22.36 44.78
C GLU A 23 -11.52 21.78 44.48
N GLU A 24 -11.36 20.44 44.45
CA GLU A 24 -10.08 19.81 44.08
C GLU A 24 -9.76 19.99 42.58
N VAL A 25 -10.78 19.96 41.71
CA VAL A 25 -10.62 20.25 40.28
C VAL A 25 -10.34 21.73 40.01
N GLN A 26 -10.86 22.66 40.82
CA GLN A 26 -10.52 24.07 40.72
C GLN A 26 -9.09 24.37 41.21
N ASN A 27 -8.65 23.77 42.32
CA ASN A 27 -7.27 23.93 42.81
C ASN A 27 -6.22 23.37 41.83
N LEU A 28 -6.49 22.26 41.15
CA LEU A 28 -5.63 21.72 40.08
C LEU A 28 -5.63 22.58 38.80
N LYS A 29 -6.70 23.36 38.56
CA LYS A 29 -6.80 24.31 37.44
C LYS A 29 -6.08 25.62 37.72
N GLU A 30 -6.02 26.06 38.98
CA GLU A 30 -5.26 27.26 39.36
C GLU A 30 -3.75 27.01 39.40
N GLU A 31 -3.29 25.85 39.88
CA GLU A 31 -1.85 25.49 39.87
C GLU A 31 -1.28 25.31 38.44
N ASN A 32 -2.08 24.95 37.44
CA ASN A 32 -1.63 24.80 36.04
C ASN A 32 -1.72 26.09 35.22
N LYS A 33 -2.38 27.14 35.72
CA LYS A 33 -2.51 28.43 35.03
C LYS A 33 -1.21 29.25 35.04
N GLU A 34 -0.31 28.97 35.97
CA GLU A 34 1.02 29.57 36.03
C GLU A 34 2.06 28.89 35.09
N ALA A 35 1.67 27.80 34.40
CA ALA A 35 2.58 27.00 33.58
C ALA A 35 2.47 27.22 32.04
N GLY A 36 1.91 28.32 31.55
CA GLY A 36 2.00 28.74 30.14
C GLY A 36 1.44 27.78 29.06
N GLU A 37 1.59 28.17 27.78
CA GLU A 37 1.04 27.48 26.58
C GLU A 37 1.48 26.01 26.39
N ALA A 38 2.49 25.54 27.15
CA ALA A 38 3.06 24.19 27.04
C ALA A 38 2.13 23.07 27.55
N TYR A 39 1.05 23.41 28.26
CA TYR A 39 0.10 22.47 28.86
C TYR A 39 -1.36 22.65 28.42
N ALA A 40 -1.63 23.62 27.52
CA ALA A 40 -2.97 23.95 27.04
C ALA A 40 -3.72 22.80 26.31
N TYR A 41 -3.03 21.69 26.02
CA TYR A 41 -3.66 20.49 25.44
C TYR A 41 -4.37 19.61 26.48
N LEU A 42 -4.15 19.84 27.78
CA LEU A 42 -4.78 19.09 28.88
C LEU A 42 -6.22 19.55 29.17
N ASP A 43 -6.61 20.76 28.76
CA ASP A 43 -7.94 21.35 28.98
C ASP A 43 -8.98 20.96 27.89
N ARG A 44 -8.71 19.94 27.07
CA ARG A 44 -9.52 19.60 25.88
C ARG A 44 -10.62 18.56 26.17
N ASN A 45 -11.79 18.73 25.57
CA ASN A 45 -12.94 17.81 25.59
C ASN A 45 -12.74 16.51 24.74
N GLU A 46 -11.50 16.12 24.43
CA GLU A 46 -11.18 14.88 23.72
C GLU A 46 -10.10 14.07 24.45
N PHE A 47 -10.16 12.74 24.30
CA PHE A 47 -9.25 11.79 24.93
C PHE A 47 -7.76 12.05 24.58
N THR A 48 -6.95 12.44 25.57
CA THR A 48 -5.49 12.49 25.44
C THR A 48 -4.87 11.32 26.22
N SER A 49 -3.85 10.66 25.65
CA SER A 49 -3.13 9.58 26.34
C SER A 49 -2.21 10.08 27.48
N GLU A 50 -2.26 11.37 27.77
CA GLU A 50 -1.36 12.05 28.70
C GLU A 50 -2.06 12.42 30.01
N ILE A 51 -3.39 12.56 30.03
CA ILE A 51 -4.18 12.90 31.23
C ILE A 51 -4.18 11.72 32.22
N TYR A 52 -4.69 10.56 31.81
CA TYR A 52 -4.82 9.38 32.68
C TYR A 52 -3.69 8.38 32.46
N LYS A 53 -2.44 8.82 32.72
CA LYS A 53 -1.22 8.04 32.52
C LYS A 53 -0.61 7.62 33.85
N ILE A 54 -0.17 6.37 33.95
CA ILE A 54 0.63 5.88 35.10
C ILE A 54 2.00 5.43 34.61
N GLU A 55 2.99 5.53 35.49
CA GLU A 55 4.31 4.94 35.34
C GLU A 55 4.41 3.71 36.23
N VAL A 56 4.61 2.54 35.62
CA VAL A 56 4.82 1.25 36.31
C VAL A 56 6.30 0.92 36.29
N LYS A 57 6.93 0.94 37.47
CA LYS A 57 8.35 0.70 37.70
C LYS A 57 8.61 -0.71 38.22
N ASN A 58 9.88 -1.10 38.19
CA ASN A 58 10.39 -2.38 38.69
C ASN A 58 9.86 -3.61 37.91
N LEU A 59 9.57 -3.44 36.61
CA LEU A 59 9.10 -4.52 35.75
C LEU A 59 10.20 -5.56 35.46
N GLY A 60 11.48 -5.18 35.58
CA GLY A 60 12.61 -5.97 35.10
C GLY A 60 12.48 -6.28 33.60
N TYR A 61 13.30 -7.19 33.05
CA TYR A 61 13.20 -7.50 31.62
C TYR A 61 11.82 -8.10 31.27
N PHE A 62 11.05 -7.40 30.44
CA PHE A 62 9.71 -7.82 30.03
C PHE A 62 9.44 -7.63 28.53
N GLY A 63 8.49 -8.41 28.01
CA GLY A 63 7.92 -8.20 26.69
C GLY A 63 6.62 -7.41 26.77
N ILE A 64 6.43 -6.40 25.91
CA ILE A 64 5.22 -5.56 25.90
C ILE A 64 3.95 -6.43 25.75
N GLY A 65 3.97 -7.44 24.87
CA GLY A 65 2.83 -8.35 24.68
C GLY A 65 2.48 -9.18 25.92
N GLU A 66 3.47 -9.55 26.72
CA GLU A 66 3.27 -10.31 27.96
C GLU A 66 2.70 -9.43 29.07
N PHE A 67 3.24 -8.22 29.23
CA PHE A 67 2.71 -7.24 30.18
C PHE A 67 1.29 -6.80 29.78
N LYS A 68 1.02 -6.66 28.47
CA LYS A 68 -0.32 -6.40 27.94
C LYS A 68 -1.32 -7.51 28.34
N LYS A 69 -0.89 -8.78 28.30
CA LYS A 69 -1.71 -9.92 28.75
C LYS A 69 -1.96 -9.89 30.25
N LEU A 70 -0.96 -9.54 31.07
CA LEU A 70 -1.15 -9.38 32.51
C LEU A 70 -2.25 -8.33 32.79
N LEU A 71 -2.10 -7.12 32.24
CA LEU A 71 -3.04 -6.03 32.46
C LEU A 71 -4.45 -6.38 32.01
N LYS A 72 -4.62 -6.87 30.77
CA LYS A 72 -5.94 -7.11 30.20
C LYS A 72 -6.60 -8.41 30.65
N ASN A 73 -5.85 -9.52 30.64
CA ASN A 73 -6.44 -10.85 30.82
C ASN A 73 -6.51 -11.24 32.30
N THR A 74 -5.46 -10.92 33.07
CA THR A 74 -5.34 -11.28 34.48
C THR A 74 -5.92 -10.20 35.39
N LEU A 75 -5.48 -8.95 35.24
CA LEU A 75 -5.84 -7.85 36.13
C LEU A 75 -7.09 -7.09 35.70
N LYS A 76 -7.65 -7.41 34.51
CA LYS A 76 -8.87 -6.79 33.96
C LYS A 76 -8.81 -5.25 33.92
N LEU A 77 -7.64 -4.70 33.67
CA LEU A 77 -7.42 -3.26 33.50
C LEU A 77 -7.59 -2.89 32.02
N ASP A 78 -8.49 -1.95 31.72
CA ASP A 78 -8.78 -1.52 30.34
C ASP A 78 -7.84 -0.39 29.90
N MET A 79 -6.62 -0.79 29.51
CA MET A 79 -5.58 0.13 29.06
C MET A 79 -5.64 0.42 27.56
N THR A 80 -5.42 1.68 27.18
CA THR A 80 -5.40 2.14 25.79
C THR A 80 -4.04 1.95 25.13
N LYS A 81 -2.97 2.25 25.87
CA LYS A 81 -1.60 2.32 25.32
C LYS A 81 -0.58 1.93 26.37
N ILE A 82 0.46 1.22 25.95
CA ILE A 82 1.64 0.92 26.75
C ILE A 82 2.86 1.43 25.98
N LYS A 83 3.70 2.25 26.62
CA LYS A 83 4.99 2.68 26.09
C LYS A 83 6.08 2.31 27.09
N SER A 84 7.21 1.77 26.65
CA SER A 84 8.38 1.56 27.51
C SER A 84 9.56 2.32 26.90
N PRO A 85 10.04 3.41 27.54
CA PRO A 85 11.22 4.13 27.09
C PRO A 85 12.48 3.26 27.18
N ASN A 86 13.56 3.66 26.51
CA ASN A 86 14.81 2.91 26.43
C ASN A 86 15.29 2.40 27.82
N ARG A 87 15.54 1.08 27.89
CA ARG A 87 15.78 0.21 29.07
C ARG A 87 14.50 -0.32 29.72
N LYS A 88 14.33 -1.65 29.63
CA LYS A 88 13.15 -2.45 30.00
C LYS A 88 12.99 -2.58 31.52
N GLU A 89 12.84 -1.49 32.25
CA GLU A 89 12.64 -1.56 33.71
C GLU A 89 11.37 -0.86 34.17
N PHE A 90 10.75 -0.07 33.28
CA PHE A 90 9.48 0.60 33.54
C PHE A 90 8.66 0.76 32.25
N ALA A 91 7.37 1.04 32.43
CA ALA A 91 6.42 1.30 31.34
C ALA A 91 5.43 2.39 31.73
N PHE A 92 5.04 3.21 30.77
CA PHE A 92 3.87 4.05 30.85
C PHE A 92 2.64 3.29 30.37
N VAL A 93 1.56 3.34 31.15
CA VAL A 93 0.26 2.75 30.80
C VAL A 93 -0.77 3.88 30.81
N CYS A 94 -1.57 3.98 29.76
CA CYS A 94 -2.55 5.04 29.57
C CYS A 94 -3.98 4.47 29.66
N PHE A 95 -4.89 5.19 30.30
CA PHE A 95 -6.30 4.81 30.52
C PHE A 95 -7.24 5.85 29.93
N ARG A 96 -8.52 5.50 29.72
CA ARG A 96 -9.53 6.42 29.16
C ARG A 96 -10.17 7.33 30.20
N THR A 97 -10.27 6.86 31.43
CA THR A 97 -10.97 7.56 32.51
C THR A 97 -10.10 7.61 33.76
N LEU A 98 -10.44 8.53 34.68
CA LEU A 98 -9.78 8.67 35.97
C LEU A 98 -9.96 7.42 36.84
N GLU A 99 -11.15 6.83 36.81
CA GLU A 99 -11.50 5.64 37.61
C GLU A 99 -10.63 4.44 37.21
N ASP A 100 -10.39 4.25 35.91
CA ASP A 100 -9.53 3.18 35.42
C ASP A 100 -8.05 3.43 35.77
N GLN A 101 -7.62 4.70 35.78
CA GLN A 101 -6.27 5.08 36.23
C GLN A 101 -6.08 4.78 37.72
N GLN A 102 -7.04 5.17 38.57
CA GLN A 102 -7.00 4.93 40.02
C GLN A 102 -7.02 3.44 40.33
N ARG A 103 -7.93 2.69 39.70
CA ARG A 103 -7.99 1.22 39.82
C ARG A 103 -6.67 0.58 39.43
N ALA A 104 -6.03 1.06 38.37
CA ALA A 104 -4.74 0.56 37.94
C ALA A 104 -3.61 0.90 38.94
N LEU A 105 -3.62 2.08 39.55
CA LEU A 105 -2.66 2.45 40.60
C LEU A 105 -2.78 1.53 41.81
N GLU A 106 -4.00 1.31 42.30
CA GLU A 106 -4.28 0.43 43.44
C GLU A 106 -3.91 -1.03 43.14
N THR A 107 -4.26 -1.50 41.94
CA THR A 107 -4.05 -2.91 41.55
C THR A 107 -2.58 -3.22 41.28
N LEU A 108 -1.83 -2.29 40.68
CA LEU A 108 -0.45 -2.52 40.26
C LEU A 108 0.58 -2.15 41.32
N ASN A 109 0.28 -1.18 42.19
CA ASN A 109 1.22 -0.79 43.23
C ASN A 109 1.28 -1.88 44.31
N GLY A 110 2.45 -2.50 44.50
CA GLY A 110 2.61 -3.64 45.41
C GLY A 110 2.35 -5.00 44.78
N TYR A 111 1.95 -5.06 43.50
CA TYR A 111 1.69 -6.33 42.82
C TYR A 111 2.99 -7.11 42.58
N LYS A 112 3.00 -8.41 42.92
CA LYS A 112 4.16 -9.28 42.68
C LYS A 112 4.10 -9.88 41.27
N TRP A 113 5.06 -9.49 40.42
CA TRP A 113 5.20 -10.02 39.07
C TRP A 113 6.65 -10.38 38.76
N LYS A 114 6.89 -11.61 38.30
CA LYS A 114 8.23 -12.15 38.00
C LYS A 114 9.23 -11.99 39.14
N GLY A 115 8.79 -12.25 40.37
CA GLY A 115 9.63 -12.12 41.57
C GLY A 115 9.93 -10.68 41.99
N LYS A 116 9.36 -9.67 41.31
CA LYS A 116 9.52 -8.25 41.64
C LYS A 116 8.19 -7.66 42.12
N VAL A 117 8.28 -6.74 43.07
CA VAL A 117 7.13 -5.94 43.51
C VAL A 117 7.07 -4.70 42.64
N LEU A 118 5.98 -4.57 41.88
CA LEU A 118 5.76 -3.43 41.00
C LEU A 118 5.43 -2.18 41.81
N LYS A 119 5.85 -1.03 41.29
CA LYS A 119 5.49 0.28 41.84
C LYS A 119 4.78 1.07 40.77
N ALA A 120 3.54 1.46 41.01
CA ALA A 120 2.76 2.27 40.08
C ALA A 120 2.57 3.67 40.66
N ILE A 121 2.85 4.69 39.87
CA ILE A 121 2.68 6.09 40.24
C ILE A 121 1.95 6.84 39.13
N ALA A 122 1.14 7.83 39.49
CA ALA A 122 0.56 8.74 38.50
C ALA A 122 1.71 9.45 37.78
N ALA A 123 1.71 9.44 36.45
CA ALA A 123 2.75 10.08 35.67
C ALA A 123 2.37 11.54 35.42
N LYS A 124 3.29 12.48 35.70
CA LYS A 124 3.10 13.88 35.33
C LYS A 124 2.92 13.98 33.80
N ALA A 125 1.99 14.82 33.36
CA ALA A 125 1.84 15.15 31.94
C ALA A 125 3.19 15.64 31.40
N SER A 126 3.67 15.02 30.32
CA SER A 126 4.91 15.47 29.69
C SER A 126 4.60 16.60 28.72
N ALA A 127 5.37 17.68 28.73
CA ALA A 127 5.31 18.71 27.68
C ALA A 127 5.39 18.06 26.29
N ASP A 128 4.63 18.59 25.33
CA ASP A 128 4.45 18.01 24.00
C ASP A 128 5.81 17.64 23.38
N PRO A 129 6.04 16.36 23.00
CA PRO A 129 7.26 15.94 22.33
C PRO A 129 7.64 16.79 21.12
N LEU A 130 6.65 17.36 20.41
CA LEU A 130 6.87 18.24 19.26
C LEU A 130 7.41 19.61 19.68
N GLN A 131 6.82 20.22 20.72
CA GLN A 131 7.32 21.49 21.27
C GLN A 131 8.70 21.32 21.89
N LYS A 132 8.94 20.23 22.62
CA LYS A 132 10.25 19.92 23.20
C LYS A 132 11.31 19.71 22.12
N LYS A 133 10.93 19.12 20.98
CA LYS A 133 11.83 18.94 19.84
C LYS A 133 12.09 20.24 19.10
N ARG A 134 11.07 21.07 18.84
CA ARG A 134 11.22 22.41 18.26
C ARG A 134 12.14 23.29 19.13
N ALA A 135 11.89 23.36 20.43
CA ALA A 135 12.72 24.13 21.36
C ALA A 135 14.18 23.61 21.45
N ALA A 136 14.38 22.28 21.39
CA ALA A 136 15.71 21.69 21.34
C ALA A 136 16.42 21.93 19.99
N GLU A 137 15.68 21.94 18.89
CA GLU A 137 16.20 22.21 17.54
C GLU A 137 16.52 23.70 17.35
N ASP A 138 15.72 24.61 17.92
CA ASP A 138 15.98 26.06 17.94
C ASP A 138 17.25 26.39 18.74
N GLN A 139 17.46 25.71 19.88
CA GLN A 139 18.69 25.82 20.67
C GLN A 139 19.91 25.21 19.96
N ALA A 140 19.74 24.11 19.23
CA ALA A 140 20.84 23.42 18.55
C ALA A 140 21.30 24.11 17.25
N ASN A 141 20.43 24.85 16.58
CA ASN A 141 20.72 25.49 15.29
C ASN A 141 21.30 26.91 15.41
N ASN A 142 21.57 27.43 16.62
CA ASN A 142 22.24 28.72 16.83
C ASN A 142 21.61 29.89 16.04
N GLY A 143 20.29 29.84 15.79
CA GLY A 143 19.58 30.86 15.01
C GLY A 143 19.70 30.76 13.48
N ASN A 144 20.44 29.80 12.93
CA ASN A 144 20.47 29.56 11.49
C ASN A 144 19.43 28.49 11.10
N PRO A 145 18.35 28.84 10.38
CA PRO A 145 17.35 27.86 9.97
C PRO A 145 18.01 26.80 9.08
N LYS A 146 17.78 25.51 9.38
CA LYS A 146 18.10 24.43 8.44
C LYS A 146 17.46 24.76 7.10
N LYS A 147 18.19 24.59 5.99
CA LYS A 147 17.61 24.69 4.64
C LYS A 147 16.36 23.81 4.58
N GLN A 148 15.19 24.43 4.50
CA GLN A 148 13.92 23.73 4.41
C GLN A 148 13.90 22.96 3.09
N ARG A 149 13.56 21.68 3.15
CA ARG A 149 13.46 20.84 1.94
C ARG A 149 12.33 21.40 1.06
N THR A 150 12.56 21.57 -0.24
CA THR A 150 11.51 22.01 -1.16
C THR A 150 10.51 20.88 -1.47
N ALA A 151 9.33 21.21 -2.01
CA ALA A 151 8.37 20.19 -2.45
C ALA A 151 8.96 19.26 -3.52
N ILE A 152 9.77 19.81 -4.43
CA ILE A 152 10.50 19.06 -5.45
C ILE A 152 11.51 18.14 -4.78
N GLU A 153 12.37 18.64 -3.89
CA GLU A 153 13.34 17.81 -3.19
C GLU A 153 12.64 16.67 -2.42
N ALA A 154 11.45 16.93 -1.86
CA ALA A 154 10.65 15.97 -1.09
C ALA A 154 9.99 14.87 -1.94
N THR A 155 9.44 15.23 -3.10
CA THR A 155 8.57 14.34 -3.89
C THR A 155 9.21 13.88 -5.20
N CYS A 156 10.13 14.67 -5.75
CA CYS A 156 10.80 14.50 -7.03
C CYS A 156 12.32 14.65 -6.91
N PRO A 157 12.99 13.82 -6.09
CA PRO A 157 14.42 13.96 -5.81
C PRO A 157 15.35 13.85 -7.04
N LEU A 158 14.85 13.35 -8.18
CA LEU A 158 15.61 13.25 -9.43
C LEU A 158 15.19 14.28 -10.49
N ALA A 159 14.30 15.23 -10.18
CA ALA A 159 13.77 16.19 -11.17
C ALA A 159 14.85 17.06 -11.85
N GLU A 160 15.95 17.33 -11.16
CA GLU A 160 17.07 18.13 -11.70
C GLU A 160 17.96 17.32 -12.67
N LEU A 161 17.84 15.99 -12.68
CA LEU A 161 18.60 15.14 -13.59
C LEU A 161 17.89 15.03 -14.95
N PRO A 162 18.63 15.07 -16.07
CA PRO A 162 18.11 14.67 -17.37
C PRO A 162 17.45 13.29 -17.30
N TYR A 163 16.30 13.12 -17.97
CA TYR A 163 15.50 11.90 -17.81
C TYR A 163 16.27 10.61 -18.14
N GLU A 164 17.11 10.64 -19.17
CA GLU A 164 17.96 9.50 -19.54
C GLU A 164 18.93 9.08 -18.43
N ASP A 165 19.44 10.03 -17.65
CA ASP A 165 20.30 9.75 -16.51
C ASP A 165 19.49 9.18 -15.33
N GLN A 166 18.22 9.60 -15.17
CA GLN A 166 17.32 8.97 -14.19
C GLN A 166 17.09 7.49 -14.51
N VAL A 167 16.81 7.17 -15.78
CA VAL A 167 16.60 5.79 -16.24
C VAL A 167 17.88 4.97 -16.07
N ARG A 168 19.05 5.53 -16.39
CA ARG A 168 20.35 4.87 -16.18
C ARG A 168 20.58 4.56 -14.71
N HIS A 169 20.34 5.53 -13.82
CA HIS A 169 20.47 5.35 -12.37
C HIS A 169 19.55 4.21 -11.85
N LYS A 170 18.29 4.21 -12.27
CA LYS A 170 17.32 3.15 -11.93
C LYS A 170 17.78 1.79 -12.45
N ALA A 171 18.35 1.72 -13.65
CA ALA A 171 18.85 0.48 -14.24
C ALA A 171 20.04 -0.09 -13.46
N GLU A 172 20.96 0.77 -13.02
CA GLU A 172 22.07 0.38 -12.15
C GLU A 172 21.57 -0.11 -10.78
N GLU A 173 20.60 0.59 -10.18
CA GLU A 173 19.98 0.18 -8.91
C GLU A 173 19.33 -1.20 -9.01
N MET A 174 18.51 -1.44 -10.04
CA MET A 174 17.84 -2.72 -10.26
C MET A 174 18.84 -3.85 -10.56
N THR A 175 19.89 -3.57 -11.34
CA THR A 175 20.97 -4.52 -11.59
C THR A 175 21.66 -4.94 -10.28
N ASN A 176 21.97 -3.96 -9.43
CA ASN A 176 22.60 -4.22 -8.13
C ASN A 176 21.67 -4.95 -7.17
N LEU A 177 20.37 -4.63 -7.17
CA LEU A 177 19.36 -5.34 -6.39
C LEU A 177 19.28 -6.81 -6.79
N LEU A 178 19.18 -7.10 -8.09
CA LEU A 178 19.12 -8.48 -8.60
C LEU A 178 20.41 -9.24 -8.24
N LYS A 179 21.59 -8.64 -8.39
CA LYS A 179 22.87 -9.25 -7.95
C LYS A 179 22.88 -9.60 -6.46
N LYS A 180 22.41 -8.70 -5.58
CA LYS A 180 22.33 -8.97 -4.14
C LYS A 180 21.32 -10.08 -3.83
N TYR A 181 20.18 -10.06 -4.52
CA TYR A 181 19.16 -11.09 -4.40
C TYR A 181 19.70 -12.47 -4.80
N THR A 182 20.37 -12.60 -5.95
CA THR A 182 20.92 -13.87 -6.41
C THR A 182 21.98 -14.43 -5.45
N GLN A 183 22.87 -13.58 -4.94
CA GLN A 183 23.87 -13.95 -3.93
C GLN A 183 23.24 -14.44 -2.62
N GLU A 184 22.20 -13.75 -2.14
CA GLU A 184 21.48 -14.15 -0.93
C GLU A 184 20.70 -15.46 -1.15
N LEU A 185 20.13 -15.65 -2.34
CA LEU A 185 19.45 -16.89 -2.69
C LEU A 185 20.39 -18.09 -2.64
N TRP A 186 21.63 -17.99 -3.11
CA TRP A 186 22.59 -19.11 -3.03
C TRP A 186 22.86 -19.56 -1.59
N ARG A 187 22.87 -18.62 -0.63
CA ARG A 187 23.07 -18.95 0.79
C ARG A 187 21.91 -19.77 1.35
N HIS A 188 20.69 -19.55 0.83
CA HIS A 188 19.48 -20.25 1.27
C HIS A 188 19.13 -21.48 0.43
N ASN A 189 19.54 -21.51 -0.83
CA ASN A 189 19.34 -22.62 -1.76
C ASN A 189 20.56 -22.76 -2.69
N PRO A 190 21.62 -23.49 -2.27
CA PRO A 190 22.80 -23.70 -3.11
C PRO A 190 22.50 -24.38 -4.45
N GLN A 191 21.44 -25.19 -4.53
CA GLN A 191 21.03 -25.86 -5.77
C GLN A 191 20.51 -24.87 -6.82
N ALA A 192 20.00 -23.71 -6.38
CA ALA A 192 19.52 -22.64 -7.25
C ALA A 192 20.62 -22.03 -8.13
N LYS A 193 21.91 -22.20 -7.77
CA LYS A 193 23.04 -21.49 -8.41
C LYS A 193 23.02 -21.60 -9.93
N LYS A 194 22.87 -22.83 -10.47
CA LYS A 194 22.86 -23.10 -11.92
C LYS A 194 21.75 -22.36 -12.68
N THR A 195 20.63 -22.13 -12.01
CA THR A 195 19.43 -21.52 -12.60
C THR A 195 19.44 -20.01 -12.42
N VAL A 196 19.91 -19.54 -11.26
CA VAL A 196 19.91 -18.14 -10.85
C VAL A 196 21.04 -17.34 -11.53
N ASP A 197 22.20 -17.96 -11.81
CA ASP A 197 23.30 -17.34 -12.58
C ASP A 197 22.87 -16.93 -14.00
N LYS A 198 21.77 -17.50 -14.49
CA LYS A 198 21.24 -17.28 -15.84
C LYS A 198 20.05 -16.31 -15.88
N ILE A 199 19.72 -15.64 -14.78
CA ILE A 199 18.60 -14.68 -14.77
C ILE A 199 18.84 -13.60 -15.83
N GLN A 200 17.89 -13.43 -16.75
CA GLN A 200 17.96 -12.40 -17.78
C GLN A 200 17.31 -11.12 -17.25
N PHE A 201 18.09 -10.06 -17.10
CA PHE A 201 17.56 -8.72 -16.80
C PHE A 201 17.46 -7.90 -18.08
N HIS A 202 16.24 -7.54 -18.47
CA HIS A 202 15.97 -6.80 -19.70
C HIS A 202 16.08 -5.27 -19.54
N GLY A 203 16.66 -4.80 -18.43
CA GLY A 203 16.82 -3.37 -18.16
C GLY A 203 15.56 -2.70 -17.61
N VAL A 204 15.57 -1.37 -17.65
CA VAL A 204 14.45 -0.51 -17.25
C VAL A 204 13.83 0.08 -18.51
N VAL A 205 12.53 -0.15 -18.68
CA VAL A 205 11.74 0.45 -19.74
C VAL A 205 11.39 1.89 -19.34
N PRO A 206 11.72 2.90 -20.16
CA PRO A 206 11.39 4.29 -19.85
C PRO A 206 9.88 4.55 -19.89
N SER A 207 9.43 5.53 -19.12
CA SER A 207 8.06 6.03 -19.12
C SER A 207 7.74 6.73 -20.44
N PRO A 208 6.59 6.45 -21.08
CA PRO A 208 6.13 7.24 -22.23
C PRO A 208 5.85 8.69 -21.86
N THR A 209 5.42 8.93 -20.62
CA THR A 209 5.07 10.26 -20.11
C THR A 209 5.90 10.58 -18.88
N VAL A 210 6.78 11.57 -19.00
CA VAL A 210 7.71 11.98 -17.93
C VAL A 210 7.09 13.00 -16.99
N ASN A 211 6.28 13.93 -17.52
CA ASN A 211 5.65 15.01 -16.76
C ASN A 211 4.14 14.86 -16.73
N GLY A 212 3.50 15.28 -15.64
CA GLY A 212 2.05 15.25 -15.49
C GLY A 212 1.42 13.86 -15.61
N TYR A 213 2.18 12.80 -15.31
CA TYR A 213 1.71 11.43 -15.44
C TYR A 213 0.81 11.01 -14.28
N ARG A 214 0.89 11.68 -13.12
CA ARG A 214 0.34 11.18 -11.87
C ARG A 214 -1.17 11.41 -11.78
N ASN A 215 -1.93 10.35 -12.01
CA ASN A 215 -3.38 10.35 -12.03
C ASN A 215 -4.04 10.25 -10.63
N LYS A 216 -3.28 10.02 -9.55
CA LYS A 216 -3.75 10.03 -8.16
C LYS A 216 -2.79 10.79 -7.25
N ASN A 217 -3.31 11.81 -6.58
CA ASN A 217 -2.57 12.73 -5.72
C ASN A 217 -3.24 12.85 -4.36
N GLU A 218 -2.46 12.92 -3.30
CA GLU A 218 -2.95 13.09 -1.92
C GLU A 218 -2.25 14.31 -1.34
N PHE A 219 -2.98 15.43 -1.30
CA PHE A 219 -2.49 16.71 -0.81
C PHE A 219 -2.88 16.90 0.65
N THR A 220 -1.98 17.49 1.43
CA THR A 220 -2.22 17.97 2.80
C THR A 220 -2.75 19.39 2.74
N VAL A 221 -3.73 19.70 3.58
CA VAL A 221 -4.16 21.08 3.83
C VAL A 221 -3.46 21.57 5.08
N GLY A 222 -2.78 22.70 5.00
CA GLY A 222 -2.03 23.24 6.13
C GLY A 222 -1.62 24.68 5.91
N LYS A 223 -0.52 25.06 6.55
CA LYS A 223 0.06 26.40 6.41
C LYS A 223 1.49 26.32 5.88
N ASN A 224 1.90 27.30 5.07
CA ASN A 224 3.29 27.48 4.68
C ASN A 224 4.09 28.18 5.81
N SER A 225 5.38 28.45 5.56
CA SER A 225 6.28 29.17 6.47
C SER A 225 5.82 30.59 6.83
N GLU A 226 5.05 31.24 5.94
CA GLU A 226 4.47 32.57 6.12
C GLU A 226 3.13 32.53 6.90
N GLY A 227 2.63 31.34 7.22
CA GLY A 227 1.37 31.14 7.92
C GLY A 227 0.12 31.17 7.02
N GLU A 228 0.31 31.28 5.70
CA GLU A 228 -0.78 31.25 4.73
C GLU A 228 -1.32 29.84 4.54
N ILE A 229 -2.64 29.72 4.31
CA ILE A 229 -3.29 28.44 4.03
C ILE A 229 -2.83 27.93 2.66
N VAL A 230 -2.26 26.73 2.63
CA VAL A 230 -1.78 26.06 1.42
C VAL A 230 -2.31 24.63 1.34
N VAL A 231 -2.61 24.19 0.12
CA VAL A 231 -2.94 22.79 -0.21
C VAL A 231 -1.84 22.22 -1.10
N GLY A 232 -1.13 21.21 -0.60
CA GLY A 232 -0.03 20.62 -1.35
C GLY A 232 0.70 19.53 -0.57
N PHE A 233 2.03 19.54 -0.56
CA PHE A 233 2.81 18.49 0.11
C PHE A 233 3.46 18.99 1.39
N ARG A 234 3.45 18.14 2.41
CA ARG A 234 4.18 18.42 3.63
C ARG A 234 5.69 18.27 3.43
N LEU A 235 6.46 19.25 3.90
CA LEU A 235 7.92 19.29 3.71
C LEU A 235 8.72 18.46 4.72
N GLY A 236 8.12 18.07 5.86
CA GLY A 236 8.76 17.29 6.91
C GLY A 236 7.87 16.19 7.48
N CYS A 237 8.48 15.23 8.20
CA CYS A 237 7.70 14.26 8.97
C CYS A 237 7.20 14.89 10.28
N TYR A 238 6.09 14.37 10.83
CA TYR A 238 5.64 14.74 12.18
C TYR A 238 6.76 14.55 13.22
N SER A 239 7.62 13.54 13.06
CA SER A 239 8.80 13.31 13.91
C SER A 239 9.83 14.43 13.84
N ASP A 240 9.79 15.26 12.81
CA ASP A 240 10.72 16.34 12.53
C ASP A 240 10.18 17.70 12.99
N GLY A 241 9.02 17.71 13.66
CA GLY A 241 8.44 18.93 14.23
C GLY A 241 7.84 19.90 13.21
N SER A 242 8.06 19.73 11.91
CA SER A 242 7.50 20.60 10.87
C SER A 242 6.12 20.12 10.40
N VAL A 243 5.14 21.03 10.43
CA VAL A 243 3.79 20.84 9.87
C VAL A 243 3.60 21.65 8.58
N GLU A 244 4.69 22.22 8.05
CA GLU A 244 4.67 23.11 6.90
C GLU A 244 4.26 22.38 5.62
N VAL A 245 3.39 23.04 4.86
CA VAL A 245 2.89 22.58 3.56
C VAL A 245 3.37 23.53 2.48
N ALA A 246 3.98 22.96 1.45
CA ALA A 246 4.35 23.67 0.24
C ALA A 246 3.31 23.45 -0.87
N GLY A 247 3.23 24.43 -1.77
CA GLY A 247 2.38 24.39 -2.95
C GLY A 247 2.78 23.31 -3.97
N VAL A 248 2.10 23.31 -5.10
CA VAL A 248 2.12 22.25 -6.12
C VAL A 248 2.61 22.72 -7.48
N GLU A 249 2.87 24.02 -7.62
CA GLU A 249 3.09 24.73 -8.89
C GLU A 249 4.24 24.11 -9.69
N ASP A 250 5.38 23.91 -9.03
CA ASP A 250 6.64 23.49 -9.66
C ASP A 250 6.82 21.97 -9.68
N LEU A 251 5.80 21.18 -9.34
CA LEU A 251 5.91 19.73 -9.29
C LEU A 251 5.70 19.11 -10.68
N PRO A 252 6.76 18.53 -11.29
CA PRO A 252 6.71 18.12 -12.70
C PRO A 252 5.83 16.88 -12.92
N HIS A 253 5.66 16.04 -11.90
CA HIS A 253 4.89 14.81 -11.99
C HIS A 253 3.37 15.04 -11.93
N LEU A 254 2.92 16.22 -11.49
CA LEU A 254 1.50 16.55 -11.34
C LEU A 254 0.91 17.05 -12.66
N PRO A 255 -0.24 16.52 -13.11
CA PRO A 255 -0.97 17.10 -14.22
C PRO A 255 -1.60 18.43 -13.82
N GLU A 256 -1.86 19.31 -14.80
CA GLU A 256 -2.50 20.61 -14.58
C GLU A 256 -3.87 20.49 -13.89
N GLN A 257 -4.63 19.42 -14.15
CA GLN A 257 -5.89 19.14 -13.45
C GLN A 257 -5.70 18.96 -11.94
N ALA A 258 -4.62 18.30 -11.53
CA ALA A 258 -4.34 18.08 -10.12
C ALA A 258 -3.85 19.37 -9.44
N LYS A 259 -3.05 20.18 -10.14
CA LYS A 259 -2.62 21.49 -9.66
C LYS A 259 -3.82 22.43 -9.47
N TRP A 260 -4.69 22.50 -10.47
CA TRP A 260 -5.95 23.24 -10.37
C TRP A 260 -6.78 22.76 -9.19
N ALA A 261 -6.97 21.46 -9.01
CA ALA A 261 -7.76 20.92 -7.91
C ALA A 261 -7.21 21.32 -6.52
N ALA A 262 -5.88 21.32 -6.35
CA ALA A 262 -5.27 21.79 -5.12
C ALA A 262 -5.50 23.30 -4.90
N GLN A 263 -5.32 24.12 -5.94
CA GLN A 263 -5.49 25.57 -5.89
C GLN A 263 -6.95 25.99 -5.71
N SER A 264 -7.89 25.32 -6.37
CA SER A 264 -9.34 25.53 -6.22
C SER A 264 -9.78 25.19 -4.80
N PHE A 265 -9.30 24.06 -4.26
CA PHE A 265 -9.59 23.69 -2.89
C PHE A 265 -8.94 24.64 -1.87
N GLN A 266 -7.73 25.13 -2.15
CA GLN A 266 -7.09 26.17 -1.34
C GLN A 266 -7.93 27.45 -1.28
N LYS A 267 -8.49 27.88 -2.43
CA LYS A 267 -9.41 29.02 -2.49
C LYS A 267 -10.66 28.78 -1.65
N LEU A 268 -11.27 27.58 -1.74
CA LEU A 268 -12.41 27.19 -0.90
C LEU A 268 -12.07 27.29 0.58
N VAL A 269 -10.97 26.66 1.02
CA VAL A 269 -10.57 26.64 2.44
C VAL A 269 -10.29 28.05 2.96
N ARG A 270 -9.75 28.96 2.13
CA ARG A 270 -9.52 30.36 2.50
C ARG A 270 -10.82 31.19 2.64
N GLN A 271 -11.89 30.82 1.93
CA GLN A 271 -13.20 31.48 2.00
C GLN A 271 -14.09 30.92 3.12
N SER A 272 -13.79 29.70 3.55
CA SER A 272 -14.51 28.96 4.57
C SER A 272 -14.24 29.50 5.99
N LYS A 273 -15.24 29.37 6.86
CA LYS A 273 -15.08 29.58 8.32
C LYS A 273 -14.33 28.43 9.00
N PHE A 274 -14.37 27.23 8.40
CA PHE A 274 -13.68 26.03 8.88
C PHE A 274 -12.19 26.10 8.58
N LEU A 275 -11.35 25.79 9.56
CA LEU A 275 -9.90 25.96 9.49
C LEU A 275 -9.18 24.70 8.97
N PRO A 276 -7.95 24.83 8.44
CA PRO A 276 -7.05 23.69 8.25
C PRO A 276 -6.81 22.91 9.54
N PHE A 277 -6.71 21.60 9.44
CA PHE A 277 -6.43 20.72 10.56
C PHE A 277 -4.98 20.91 11.04
N ASN A 278 -4.83 21.37 12.28
CA ASN A 278 -3.58 21.43 12.99
C ASN A 278 -3.41 20.19 13.89
N PRO A 279 -2.45 19.31 13.59
CA PRO A 279 -2.21 18.10 14.38
C PRO A 279 -1.60 18.33 15.77
N ASP A 280 -0.94 19.48 16.01
CA ASP A 280 -0.42 19.83 17.34
C ASP A 280 -1.60 20.06 18.31
N GLY A 281 -2.69 20.61 17.77
CA GLY A 281 -3.93 20.91 18.49
C GLY A 281 -5.03 19.86 18.39
N ASN A 282 -4.99 18.99 17.38
CA ASN A 282 -6.19 18.36 16.82
C ASN A 282 -7.33 19.39 16.62
N LEU A 283 -6.96 20.59 16.17
CA LEU A 283 -7.90 21.70 15.94
C LEU A 283 -8.08 21.91 14.44
N GLY A 284 -9.21 22.50 14.05
CA GLY A 284 -9.56 22.65 12.64
C GLY A 284 -10.04 21.35 11.99
N HIS A 285 -10.29 21.40 10.69
CA HIS A 285 -11.17 20.46 10.01
C HIS A 285 -10.60 19.98 8.67
N PHE A 286 -10.23 20.89 7.76
CA PHE A 286 -9.70 20.48 6.46
C PHE A 286 -8.32 19.85 6.62
N ARG A 287 -8.21 18.54 6.37
CA ARG A 287 -6.98 17.79 6.63
C ARG A 287 -6.23 17.44 5.36
N GLN A 288 -6.95 16.95 4.37
CA GLN A 288 -6.35 16.46 3.12
C GLN A 288 -7.33 16.56 1.96
N LEU A 289 -6.78 16.55 0.75
CA LEU A 289 -7.52 16.43 -0.49
C LEU A 289 -6.90 15.31 -1.31
N MET A 290 -7.66 14.25 -1.57
CA MET A 290 -7.26 13.26 -2.57
C MET A 290 -7.89 13.61 -3.91
N VAL A 291 -7.07 13.62 -4.96
CA VAL A 291 -7.43 14.00 -6.31
C VAL A 291 -7.13 12.83 -7.24
N ARG A 292 -8.09 12.45 -8.08
CA ARG A 292 -7.84 11.56 -9.21
C ARG A 292 -8.21 12.23 -10.52
N CYS A 293 -7.34 12.11 -11.50
CA CYS A 293 -7.51 12.69 -12.82
C CYS A 293 -7.43 11.59 -13.87
N SER A 294 -8.44 11.46 -14.73
CA SER A 294 -8.32 10.61 -15.92
C SER A 294 -7.81 11.45 -17.08
N ARG A 295 -6.64 11.09 -17.64
CA ARG A 295 -6.11 11.78 -18.82
C ARG A 295 -6.93 11.47 -20.07
N SER A 296 -7.44 10.25 -20.17
CA SER A 296 -8.18 9.77 -21.35
C SER A 296 -9.58 10.39 -21.45
N THR A 297 -10.27 10.56 -20.32
CA THR A 297 -11.65 11.07 -20.30
C THR A 297 -11.77 12.50 -19.82
N GLY A 298 -10.73 13.06 -19.19
CA GLY A 298 -10.76 14.37 -18.55
C GLY A 298 -11.55 14.41 -17.23
N GLU A 299 -12.04 13.26 -16.75
CA GLU A 299 -12.80 13.17 -15.50
C GLU A 299 -11.91 13.43 -14.28
N LEU A 300 -12.48 14.11 -13.28
CA LEU A 300 -11.78 14.59 -12.10
C LEU A 300 -12.58 14.29 -10.84
N MET A 301 -12.02 13.42 -10.00
CA MET A 301 -12.58 13.06 -8.71
C MET A 301 -11.82 13.73 -7.58
N LEU A 302 -12.56 14.36 -6.67
CA LEU A 302 -12.05 14.99 -5.46
C LEU A 302 -12.62 14.29 -4.22
N VAL A 303 -11.78 13.98 -3.25
CA VAL A 303 -12.18 13.46 -1.94
C VAL A 303 -11.63 14.39 -0.86
N ALA A 304 -12.51 15.20 -0.30
CA ALA A 304 -12.20 16.12 0.79
C ALA A 304 -12.14 15.36 2.11
N GLY A 305 -10.93 15.23 2.66
CA GLY A 305 -10.68 14.61 3.96
C GLY A 305 -10.81 15.62 5.08
N ILE A 306 -11.81 15.41 5.94
CA ILE A 306 -12.21 16.32 7.02
C ILE A 306 -12.01 15.63 8.37
N TYR A 307 -11.40 16.32 9.33
CA TYR A 307 -11.38 15.92 10.74
C TYR A 307 -12.66 16.45 11.42
N SER A 308 -13.66 15.59 11.60
CA SER A 308 -14.97 16.01 12.11
C SER A 308 -15.16 15.83 13.61
N SER A 309 -14.16 15.40 14.37
CA SER A 309 -14.34 15.13 15.80
C SER A 309 -14.72 16.38 16.61
N ASN A 310 -14.34 17.57 16.12
CA ASN A 310 -14.69 18.86 16.72
C ASN A 310 -15.78 19.59 15.93
N LEU A 311 -16.62 18.87 15.17
CA LEU A 311 -17.75 19.43 14.43
C LEU A 311 -19.05 18.78 14.88
N ASP A 312 -20.06 19.59 15.19
CA ASP A 312 -21.41 19.07 15.40
C ASP A 312 -22.08 18.64 14.07
N LEU A 313 -23.24 17.98 14.17
CA LEU A 313 -23.95 17.49 12.98
C LEU A 313 -24.45 18.61 12.06
N SER A 314 -24.75 19.80 12.60
CA SER A 314 -25.16 20.96 11.82
C SER A 314 -23.97 21.52 11.04
N GLU A 315 -22.84 21.69 11.69
CA GLU A 315 -21.59 22.16 11.08
C GLU A 315 -21.07 21.19 10.02
N GLN A 316 -21.17 19.87 10.26
CA GLN A 316 -20.83 18.87 9.24
C GLN A 316 -21.72 18.99 7.99
N ARG A 317 -23.03 19.23 8.16
CA ARG A 317 -23.94 19.47 7.03
C ARG A 317 -23.62 20.77 6.30
N GLU A 318 -23.26 21.81 7.04
CA GLU A 318 -22.86 23.10 6.49
C GLU A 318 -21.58 22.97 5.65
N LEU A 319 -20.54 22.31 6.17
CA LEU A 319 -19.29 22.06 5.44
C LEU A 319 -19.54 21.25 4.17
N LYS A 320 -20.35 20.19 4.24
CA LYS A 320 -20.75 19.42 3.04
C LYS A 320 -21.48 20.27 2.01
N LYS A 321 -22.38 21.15 2.47
CA LYS A 321 -23.10 22.09 1.59
C LYS A 321 -22.15 23.11 0.97
N GLU A 322 -21.17 23.60 1.71
CA GLU A 322 -20.14 24.52 1.23
C GLU A 322 -19.28 23.86 0.14
N LEU A 323 -18.79 22.65 0.39
CA LEU A 323 -18.07 21.84 -0.61
C LEU A 323 -18.89 21.69 -1.90
N LYS A 324 -20.15 21.30 -1.77
CA LYS A 324 -21.07 21.12 -2.91
C LYS A 324 -21.26 22.44 -3.67
N THR A 325 -21.63 23.50 -2.97
CA THR A 325 -21.96 24.80 -3.57
C THR A 325 -20.76 25.42 -4.27
N PHE A 326 -19.56 25.31 -3.69
CA PHE A 326 -18.33 25.83 -4.31
C PHE A 326 -18.09 25.18 -5.69
N TYR A 327 -18.13 23.85 -5.77
CA TYR A 327 -17.86 23.14 -7.03
C TYR A 327 -19.03 23.13 -8.02
N GLU A 328 -20.26 23.36 -7.57
CA GLU A 328 -21.41 23.64 -8.46
C GLU A 328 -21.27 25.00 -9.15
N ASN A 329 -20.74 26.01 -8.44
CA ASN A 329 -20.61 27.38 -8.94
C ASN A 329 -19.28 27.67 -9.67
N CYS A 330 -18.40 26.67 -9.82
CA CYS A 330 -17.16 26.77 -10.60
C CYS A 330 -17.43 26.78 -12.13
N GLU A 331 -18.29 27.68 -12.60
CA GLU A 331 -18.51 27.92 -14.02
C GLU A 331 -17.33 28.72 -14.61
N ASN A 332 -16.90 28.39 -15.84
CA ASN A 332 -15.79 29.03 -16.56
C ASN A 332 -14.37 28.76 -16.01
N GLU A 333 -14.20 27.79 -15.12
CA GLU A 333 -12.89 27.27 -14.70
C GLU A 333 -12.30 26.33 -15.77
N PRO A 334 -10.96 26.19 -15.88
CA PRO A 334 -10.31 25.37 -16.91
C PRO A 334 -10.60 23.87 -16.75
N PHE A 335 -11.00 23.43 -15.56
CA PHE A 335 -11.36 22.05 -15.26
C PHE A 335 -12.66 22.00 -14.44
N LYS A 336 -13.36 20.87 -14.53
CA LYS A 336 -14.62 20.63 -13.83
C LYS A 336 -14.47 19.43 -12.90
N CYS A 337 -14.89 19.59 -11.64
CA CYS A 337 -15.04 18.48 -10.72
C CYS A 337 -16.20 17.59 -11.19
N THR A 338 -15.91 16.35 -11.62
CA THR A 338 -16.93 15.41 -12.09
C THR A 338 -17.47 14.53 -10.97
N SER A 339 -16.70 14.35 -9.90
CA SER A 339 -17.05 13.51 -8.76
C SER A 339 -16.48 14.11 -7.47
N LEU A 340 -17.32 14.35 -6.46
CA LEU A 340 -16.92 14.92 -5.18
C LEU A 340 -17.36 14.03 -4.03
N TYR A 341 -16.43 13.77 -3.12
CA TYR A 341 -16.66 13.00 -1.90
C TYR A 341 -16.22 13.75 -0.66
N TYR A 342 -16.90 13.47 0.44
CA TYR A 342 -16.52 13.80 1.80
C TYR A 342 -15.99 12.55 2.50
N GLN A 343 -14.85 12.64 3.16
CA GLN A 343 -14.29 11.56 3.98
C GLN A 343 -14.01 12.06 5.38
N ASP A 344 -14.62 11.43 6.39
CA ASP A 344 -14.25 11.64 7.79
C ASP A 344 -12.90 10.95 8.06
N VAL A 345 -11.86 11.73 8.38
CA VAL A 345 -10.49 11.28 8.62
C VAL A 345 -10.18 11.22 10.12
N LYS A 346 -11.03 10.51 10.87
CA LYS A 346 -10.77 10.10 12.27
C LYS A 346 -9.89 8.85 12.38
N HIS A 347 -9.48 8.51 13.61
CA HIS A 347 -8.83 7.23 13.90
C HIS A 347 -9.73 6.06 13.50
N ARG A 348 -9.16 5.10 12.76
CA ARG A 348 -9.85 3.88 12.34
C ARG A 348 -10.28 3.05 13.55
N GLU A 349 -11.50 2.53 13.49
CA GLU A 349 -11.99 1.56 14.46
C GLU A 349 -11.28 0.21 14.28
N ALA A 350 -11.28 -0.63 15.33
CA ALA A 350 -10.65 -1.94 15.26
C ALA A 350 -11.32 -2.81 14.18
N GLY A 351 -10.54 -3.23 13.18
CA GLY A 351 -11.03 -4.01 12.04
C GLY A 351 -11.42 -3.17 10.82
N GLN A 352 -11.44 -1.84 10.93
CA GLN A 352 -11.71 -0.95 9.80
C GLN A 352 -10.46 -0.77 8.94
N MET A 353 -10.54 -1.19 7.67
CA MET A 353 -9.42 -1.08 6.73
C MET A 353 -9.26 0.34 6.17
N VAL A 354 -10.36 1.05 5.91
CA VAL A 354 -10.40 2.40 5.34
C VAL A 354 -11.58 3.18 5.92
N ASN A 355 -11.45 4.50 6.00
CA ASN A 355 -12.58 5.35 6.41
C ASN A 355 -13.58 5.46 5.26
N PRO A 356 -14.89 5.31 5.51
CA PRO A 356 -15.91 5.40 4.48
C PRO A 356 -15.92 6.80 3.86
N VAL A 357 -16.39 6.86 2.62
CA VAL A 357 -16.56 8.10 1.87
C VAL A 357 -18.04 8.31 1.56
N GLU A 358 -18.48 9.55 1.64
CA GLU A 358 -19.84 9.99 1.33
C GLU A 358 -19.83 10.79 0.03
N HIS A 359 -20.65 10.38 -0.93
CA HIS A 359 -20.76 11.07 -2.21
C HIS A 359 -21.55 12.37 -2.07
N ILE A 360 -21.03 13.46 -2.63
CA ILE A 360 -21.58 14.81 -2.48
C ILE A 360 -22.12 15.36 -3.80
N LEU A 361 -21.37 15.22 -4.90
CA LEU A 361 -21.69 15.83 -6.19
C LEU A 361 -21.17 14.99 -7.35
N GLY A 362 -21.95 14.94 -8.43
CA GLY A 362 -21.52 14.38 -9.71
C GLY A 362 -21.67 12.86 -9.81
N THR A 363 -20.70 12.21 -10.46
CA THR A 363 -20.67 10.75 -10.62
C THR A 363 -20.05 10.09 -9.41
N THR A 364 -20.45 8.85 -9.09
CA THR A 364 -19.87 8.09 -7.97
C THR A 364 -18.52 7.44 -8.30
N HIS A 365 -18.08 7.53 -9.55
CA HIS A 365 -16.88 6.91 -10.07
C HIS A 365 -16.33 7.76 -11.20
N ILE A 366 -15.04 7.58 -11.50
CA ILE A 366 -14.45 8.03 -12.77
C ILE A 366 -14.07 6.81 -13.60
N THR A 367 -13.72 7.07 -14.86
CA THR A 367 -13.32 6.08 -15.84
C THR A 367 -11.98 6.45 -16.45
N ASP A 368 -11.14 5.45 -16.69
CA ASP A 368 -9.88 5.60 -17.43
C ASP A 368 -9.66 4.35 -18.30
N THR A 369 -8.62 4.35 -19.12
CA THR A 369 -8.32 3.27 -20.05
C THR A 369 -6.92 2.71 -19.85
N ILE A 370 -6.80 1.38 -19.76
CA ILE A 370 -5.52 0.66 -19.80
C ILE A 370 -5.64 -0.44 -20.85
N GLN A 371 -4.64 -0.59 -21.72
CA GLN A 371 -4.57 -1.62 -22.77
C GLN A 371 -5.79 -1.60 -23.70
N GLY A 372 -6.37 -0.41 -23.91
CA GLY A 372 -7.60 -0.21 -24.69
C GLY A 372 -8.89 -0.62 -23.98
N LEU A 373 -8.81 -1.13 -22.74
CA LEU A 373 -9.95 -1.51 -21.92
C LEU A 373 -10.38 -0.34 -21.04
N LYS A 374 -11.69 -0.19 -20.83
CA LYS A 374 -12.28 0.85 -19.97
C LYS A 374 -12.43 0.36 -18.54
N PHE A 375 -11.99 1.14 -17.57
CA PHE A 375 -12.07 0.80 -16.16
C PHE A 375 -12.83 1.87 -15.39
N ARG A 376 -13.88 1.45 -14.68
CA ARG A 376 -14.49 2.20 -13.59
C ARG A 376 -13.55 2.18 -12.38
N ILE A 377 -13.42 3.32 -11.74
CA ILE A 377 -12.53 3.56 -10.61
C ILE A 377 -13.33 4.20 -9.47
N SER A 378 -13.60 3.43 -8.41
CA SER A 378 -14.15 3.96 -7.14
C SER A 378 -13.10 4.81 -6.39
N PRO A 379 -13.54 5.74 -5.52
CA PRO A 379 -12.65 6.63 -4.75
C PRO A 379 -11.55 5.90 -3.96
N LEU A 380 -11.92 4.79 -3.29
CA LEU A 380 -11.02 4.03 -2.43
C LEU A 380 -10.27 2.89 -3.15
N ALA A 381 -10.62 2.59 -4.40
CA ALA A 381 -10.05 1.47 -5.13
C ALA A 381 -8.62 1.76 -5.62
N PHE A 382 -7.74 0.76 -5.60
CA PHE A 382 -6.40 0.93 -6.19
C PHE A 382 -6.48 1.01 -7.71
N PHE A 383 -5.68 1.89 -8.30
CA PHE A 383 -5.47 2.01 -9.74
C PHE A 383 -4.04 2.48 -9.97
N GLN A 384 -3.41 2.05 -11.06
CA GLN A 384 -2.03 2.41 -11.35
C GLN A 384 -1.90 3.92 -11.55
N ILE A 385 -0.89 4.54 -10.93
CA ILE A 385 -0.84 6.01 -10.87
C ILE A 385 -0.32 6.68 -12.15
N ASN A 386 0.27 5.89 -13.03
CA ASN A 386 0.79 6.30 -14.34
C ASN A 386 0.20 5.37 -15.39
N THR A 387 -0.92 5.78 -16.00
CA THR A 387 -1.69 4.97 -16.95
C THR A 387 -0.84 4.55 -18.15
N GLU A 388 0.00 5.45 -18.68
CA GLU A 388 0.84 5.16 -19.84
C GLU A 388 1.93 4.14 -19.55
N SER A 389 2.62 4.26 -18.41
CA SER A 389 3.60 3.24 -18.01
C SER A 389 2.92 1.93 -17.58
N ALA A 390 1.69 1.98 -17.06
CA ALA A 390 0.92 0.76 -16.74
C ALA A 390 0.65 -0.09 -17.99
N ASN A 391 0.37 0.54 -19.14
CA ASN A 391 0.27 -0.16 -20.42
C ASN A 391 1.53 -0.98 -20.71
N LEU A 392 2.70 -0.37 -20.56
CA LEU A 392 3.99 -1.03 -20.76
C LEU A 392 4.25 -2.13 -19.73
N LEU A 393 4.00 -1.86 -18.44
CA LEU A 393 4.16 -2.81 -17.35
C LEU A 393 3.36 -4.08 -17.60
N TYR A 394 2.08 -3.93 -17.96
CA TYR A 394 1.20 -5.07 -18.20
C TYR A 394 1.58 -5.81 -19.47
N GLN A 395 1.97 -5.09 -20.53
CA GLN A 395 2.47 -5.73 -21.75
C GLN A 395 3.73 -6.55 -21.46
N LYS A 396 4.68 -5.99 -20.69
CA LYS A 396 5.89 -6.71 -20.30
C LYS A 396 5.62 -7.92 -19.44
N ALA A 397 4.64 -7.85 -18.53
CA ALA A 397 4.21 -9.02 -17.78
C ALA A 397 3.63 -10.10 -18.72
N ILE A 398 2.77 -9.72 -19.67
CA ILE A 398 2.20 -10.65 -20.68
C ILE A 398 3.32 -11.27 -21.54
N ASP A 399 4.24 -10.46 -22.05
CA ASP A 399 5.36 -10.89 -22.88
C ASP A 399 6.27 -11.87 -22.13
N LEU A 400 6.57 -11.58 -20.85
CA LEU A 400 7.39 -12.44 -20.01
C LEU A 400 6.71 -13.77 -19.68
N VAL A 401 5.40 -13.77 -19.37
CA VAL A 401 4.68 -15.04 -19.19
C VAL A 401 4.68 -15.81 -20.50
N GLY A 402 4.35 -15.18 -21.63
CA GLY A 402 3.98 -15.89 -22.85
C GLY A 402 2.73 -16.77 -22.65
N PRO A 403 1.57 -16.21 -22.28
CA PRO A 403 0.35 -16.97 -22.10
C PRO A 403 -0.22 -17.40 -23.46
N THR A 404 -0.92 -18.53 -23.46
CA THR A 404 -1.62 -19.10 -24.60
C THR A 404 -3.12 -19.24 -24.31
N LYS A 405 -3.90 -19.59 -25.31
CA LYS A 405 -5.34 -19.87 -25.16
C LYS A 405 -5.66 -21.09 -24.28
N ASP A 406 -4.65 -21.82 -23.82
CA ASP A 406 -4.80 -22.87 -22.80
C ASP A 406 -4.45 -22.37 -21.38
N THR A 407 -3.76 -21.24 -21.26
CA THR A 407 -3.29 -20.69 -19.99
C THR A 407 -4.45 -20.25 -19.10
N THR A 408 -4.36 -20.57 -17.81
CA THR A 408 -5.23 -20.02 -16.77
C THR A 408 -4.41 -19.13 -15.85
N LEU A 409 -4.84 -17.88 -15.68
CA LEU A 409 -4.17 -16.91 -14.80
C LEU A 409 -4.89 -16.82 -13.46
N LEU A 410 -4.13 -16.90 -12.37
CA LEU A 410 -4.58 -16.57 -11.01
C LEU A 410 -3.92 -15.26 -10.57
N ASP A 411 -4.68 -14.18 -10.54
CA ASP A 411 -4.26 -12.85 -10.12
C ASP A 411 -4.58 -12.65 -8.62
N ILE A 412 -3.54 -12.51 -7.82
CA ILE A 412 -3.60 -12.43 -6.36
C ILE A 412 -3.34 -10.98 -5.95
N CYS A 413 -4.31 -10.37 -5.25
CA CYS A 413 -4.39 -8.92 -5.01
C CYS A 413 -4.75 -8.16 -6.28
N CYS A 414 -5.80 -8.60 -6.98
CA CYS A 414 -6.14 -8.12 -8.33
C CYS A 414 -6.70 -6.69 -8.38
N GLY A 415 -7.01 -6.06 -7.24
CA GLY A 415 -7.63 -4.73 -7.21
C GLY A 415 -8.92 -4.69 -8.03
N THR A 416 -9.05 -3.69 -8.90
CA THR A 416 -10.18 -3.53 -9.84
C THR A 416 -10.08 -4.39 -11.11
N GLY A 417 -9.20 -5.39 -11.10
CA GLY A 417 -9.02 -6.35 -12.19
C GLY A 417 -8.19 -5.82 -13.36
N THR A 418 -7.41 -4.75 -13.19
CA THR A 418 -6.67 -4.13 -14.31
C THR A 418 -5.71 -5.10 -15.00
N ILE A 419 -4.91 -5.82 -14.22
CA ILE A 419 -3.99 -6.85 -14.73
C ILE A 419 -4.79 -8.07 -15.21
N THR A 420 -5.69 -8.60 -14.36
CA THR A 420 -6.56 -9.74 -14.69
C THR A 420 -7.22 -9.59 -16.06
N LEU A 421 -7.87 -8.45 -16.32
CA LEU A 421 -8.62 -8.20 -17.56
C LEU A 421 -7.69 -7.91 -18.74
N SER A 422 -6.51 -7.31 -18.51
CA SER A 422 -5.50 -7.13 -19.57
C SER A 422 -4.97 -8.47 -20.10
N PHE A 423 -4.87 -9.49 -19.25
CA PHE A 423 -4.49 -10.85 -19.63
C PHE A 423 -5.63 -11.65 -20.30
N ALA A 424 -6.89 -11.24 -20.12
CA ALA A 424 -8.06 -12.03 -20.51
C ALA A 424 -8.07 -12.42 -21.99
N LYS A 425 -7.63 -11.52 -22.88
CA LYS A 425 -7.53 -11.78 -24.33
C LYS A 425 -6.45 -12.80 -24.70
N HIS A 426 -5.50 -13.09 -23.81
CA HIS A 426 -4.40 -14.01 -24.08
C HIS A 426 -4.57 -15.38 -23.42
N CYS A 427 -5.42 -15.48 -22.40
CA CYS A 427 -5.63 -16.68 -21.62
C CYS A 427 -6.92 -17.41 -22.00
N ARG A 428 -7.01 -18.69 -21.64
CA ARG A 428 -8.28 -19.42 -21.58
C ARG A 428 -9.24 -18.77 -20.60
N LYS A 429 -8.73 -18.53 -19.40
CA LYS A 429 -9.48 -18.03 -18.24
C LYS A 429 -8.58 -17.18 -17.35
N VAL A 430 -9.14 -16.15 -16.75
CA VAL A 430 -8.47 -15.31 -15.75
C VAL A 430 -9.29 -15.26 -14.47
N MET A 431 -8.62 -15.31 -13.33
CA MET A 431 -9.27 -15.40 -12.02
C MET A 431 -8.59 -14.43 -11.06
N GLY A 432 -9.34 -13.54 -10.42
CA GLY A 432 -8.80 -12.52 -9.52
C GLY A 432 -9.32 -12.65 -8.09
N VAL A 433 -8.47 -12.40 -7.09
CA VAL A 433 -8.89 -12.25 -5.69
C VAL A 433 -8.43 -10.92 -5.10
N GLU A 434 -9.34 -10.23 -4.40
CA GLU A 434 -9.09 -8.96 -3.73
C GLU A 434 -9.87 -8.89 -2.40
N ILE A 435 -9.28 -8.26 -1.39
CA ILE A 435 -9.87 -8.13 -0.06
C ILE A 435 -10.91 -7.00 0.01
N VAL A 436 -10.77 -5.96 -0.83
CA VAL A 436 -11.68 -4.80 -0.88
C VAL A 436 -12.92 -5.12 -1.73
N PRO A 437 -14.14 -5.17 -1.14
CA PRO A 437 -15.36 -5.53 -1.89
C PRO A 437 -15.72 -4.55 -3.02
N ASP A 438 -15.48 -3.24 -2.83
CA ASP A 438 -15.69 -2.24 -3.89
C ASP A 438 -14.81 -2.52 -5.11
N ALA A 439 -13.58 -2.97 -4.91
CA ALA A 439 -12.67 -3.26 -6.00
C ALA A 439 -13.14 -4.47 -6.82
N ILE A 440 -13.72 -5.49 -6.19
CA ILE A 440 -14.34 -6.62 -6.92
C ILE A 440 -15.61 -6.19 -7.67
N ARG A 441 -16.45 -5.34 -7.08
CA ARG A 441 -17.60 -4.76 -7.80
C ARG A 441 -17.16 -3.97 -9.03
N ASP A 442 -16.05 -3.25 -8.93
CA ASP A 442 -15.42 -2.58 -10.06
C ASP A 442 -14.90 -3.59 -11.07
N ALA A 443 -14.18 -4.63 -10.64
CA ALA A 443 -13.62 -5.66 -11.51
C ALA A 443 -14.68 -6.41 -12.33
N GLU A 444 -15.80 -6.80 -11.71
CA GLU A 444 -16.94 -7.44 -12.38
C GLU A 444 -17.61 -6.50 -13.38
N PHE A 445 -17.82 -5.23 -13.00
CA PHE A 445 -18.36 -4.21 -13.91
C PHE A 445 -17.40 -3.97 -15.09
N ASN A 446 -16.09 -3.89 -14.82
CA ASN A 446 -15.05 -3.70 -15.82
C ASN A 446 -15.01 -4.88 -16.80
N ALA A 447 -15.16 -6.11 -16.33
CA ALA A 447 -15.28 -7.27 -17.22
C ALA A 447 -16.49 -7.15 -18.14
N MET A 448 -17.66 -6.81 -17.58
CA MET A 448 -18.91 -6.65 -18.32
C MET A 448 -18.81 -5.56 -19.40
N VAL A 449 -18.35 -4.34 -19.06
CA VAL A 449 -18.30 -3.22 -20.04
C VAL A 449 -17.26 -3.42 -21.14
N ASN A 450 -16.27 -4.28 -20.92
CA ASN A 450 -15.29 -4.66 -21.94
C ASN A 450 -15.67 -5.96 -22.68
N GLY A 451 -16.83 -6.56 -22.40
CA GLY A 451 -17.25 -7.81 -23.03
C GLY A 451 -16.38 -9.02 -22.69
N ILE A 452 -15.67 -8.98 -21.56
CA ILE A 452 -14.79 -10.07 -21.11
C ILE A 452 -15.63 -11.08 -20.32
N THR A 453 -15.80 -12.27 -20.91
CA THR A 453 -16.65 -13.34 -20.33
C THR A 453 -15.86 -14.47 -19.69
N ASN A 454 -14.54 -14.53 -19.90
CA ASN A 454 -13.65 -15.55 -19.37
C ASN A 454 -12.95 -15.15 -18.05
N SER A 455 -13.54 -14.23 -17.29
CA SER A 455 -13.04 -13.77 -15.99
C SER A 455 -13.91 -14.24 -14.82
N LYS A 456 -13.29 -14.54 -13.67
CA LYS A 456 -13.98 -14.83 -12.41
C LYS A 456 -13.30 -14.13 -11.24
N PHE A 457 -14.08 -13.48 -10.38
CA PHE A 457 -13.55 -12.71 -9.25
C PHE A 457 -13.99 -13.28 -7.90
N TYR A 458 -13.16 -13.09 -6.87
CA TYR A 458 -13.40 -13.53 -5.51
C TYR A 458 -13.10 -12.40 -4.53
N THR A 459 -14.02 -12.15 -3.59
CA THR A 459 -13.82 -11.17 -2.52
C THR A 459 -13.35 -11.87 -1.26
N GLY A 460 -12.17 -11.50 -0.75
CA GLY A 460 -11.67 -11.96 0.54
C GLY A 460 -10.16 -11.99 0.64
N ASN A 461 -9.67 -12.56 1.74
CA ASN A 461 -8.23 -12.68 1.98
C ASN A 461 -7.61 -13.69 0.99
N SER A 462 -6.60 -13.26 0.24
CA SER A 462 -5.88 -14.09 -0.73
C SER A 462 -5.33 -15.39 -0.10
N ASP A 463 -4.89 -15.35 1.15
CA ASP A 463 -4.39 -16.52 1.91
C ASP A 463 -5.38 -17.70 1.92
N ASP A 464 -6.67 -17.40 1.92
CA ASP A 464 -7.74 -18.39 2.07
C ASP A 464 -8.29 -18.85 0.71
N PHE A 465 -8.13 -18.03 -0.34
CA PHE A 465 -8.69 -18.29 -1.67
C PHE A 465 -7.73 -18.94 -2.66
N ILE A 466 -6.40 -18.83 -2.50
CA ILE A 466 -5.42 -19.40 -3.45
C ILE A 466 -5.70 -20.89 -3.73
N LYS A 467 -5.95 -21.69 -2.68
CA LYS A 467 -6.25 -23.12 -2.85
C LYS A 467 -7.56 -23.37 -3.60
N SER A 468 -8.59 -22.57 -3.29
CA SER A 468 -9.90 -22.66 -3.95
C SER A 468 -9.80 -22.25 -5.42
N MET A 469 -9.05 -21.20 -5.74
CA MET A 469 -8.81 -20.75 -7.11
C MET A 469 -8.05 -21.80 -7.92
N VAL A 470 -7.00 -22.41 -7.36
CA VAL A 470 -6.27 -23.52 -8.00
C VAL A 470 -7.22 -24.69 -8.26
N ARG A 471 -8.03 -25.07 -7.26
CA ARG A 471 -8.99 -26.17 -7.39
C ARG A 471 -10.03 -25.89 -8.48
N ASP A 472 -10.62 -24.70 -8.49
CA ASP A 472 -11.59 -24.27 -9.50
C ASP A 472 -10.96 -24.25 -10.90
N ALA A 473 -9.70 -23.82 -11.03
CA ALA A 473 -8.98 -23.86 -12.30
C ALA A 473 -8.73 -25.28 -12.83
N LEU A 474 -8.55 -26.26 -11.94
CA LEU A 474 -8.32 -27.67 -12.28
C LEU A 474 -9.62 -28.43 -12.58
N TYR A 475 -10.74 -28.10 -11.92
CA TYR A 475 -12.01 -28.81 -12.14
C TYR A 475 -12.62 -28.57 -13.52
N GLU A 476 -12.42 -27.38 -14.09
CA GLU A 476 -12.95 -27.00 -15.40
C GLU A 476 -12.07 -27.50 -16.56
N GLN A 477 -11.28 -28.54 -16.34
CA GLN A 477 -10.36 -29.09 -17.33
C GLN A 477 -10.79 -30.48 -17.74
N GLU A 478 -10.57 -30.78 -19.02
CA GLU A 478 -10.80 -32.10 -19.56
C GLU A 478 -9.89 -33.11 -18.83
N PRO A 479 -10.44 -34.27 -18.39
CA PRO A 479 -9.65 -35.29 -17.74
C PRO A 479 -8.42 -35.68 -18.57
N GLY A 480 -7.23 -35.57 -17.99
CA GLY A 480 -5.98 -35.97 -18.61
C GLY A 480 -5.21 -34.87 -19.36
N LYS A 481 -5.79 -33.67 -19.57
CA LYS A 481 -5.05 -32.55 -20.17
C LYS A 481 -4.22 -31.82 -19.09
N PRO A 482 -2.91 -31.58 -19.31
CA PRO A 482 -2.10 -30.80 -18.38
C PRO A 482 -2.57 -29.34 -18.36
N VAL A 483 -2.70 -28.78 -17.16
CA VAL A 483 -3.18 -27.40 -16.97
C VAL A 483 -2.00 -26.46 -16.95
N ASP A 484 -1.99 -25.49 -17.87
CA ASP A 484 -1.06 -24.39 -17.85
C ASP A 484 -1.55 -23.30 -16.88
N LEU A 485 -1.15 -23.44 -15.62
CA LEU A 485 -1.57 -22.55 -14.54
C LEU A 485 -0.44 -21.58 -14.16
N VAL A 486 -0.75 -20.29 -14.26
CA VAL A 486 0.16 -19.18 -13.95
C VAL A 486 -0.42 -18.36 -12.82
N ALA A 487 0.39 -18.05 -11.82
CA ALA A 487 0.03 -17.08 -10.79
C ALA A 487 0.64 -15.72 -11.09
N LEU A 488 -0.07 -14.65 -10.76
CA LEU A 488 0.42 -13.28 -10.77
C LEU A 488 0.17 -12.68 -9.40
N VAL A 489 1.15 -11.95 -8.87
CA VAL A 489 1.03 -11.23 -7.61
C VAL A 489 1.49 -9.79 -7.81
N ASP A 490 0.62 -8.84 -7.44
CA ASP A 490 0.93 -7.40 -7.34
C ASP A 490 0.57 -6.91 -5.92
N PRO A 491 1.38 -7.27 -4.91
CA PRO A 491 1.05 -7.01 -3.52
C PRO A 491 1.30 -5.55 -3.13
N PRO A 492 0.73 -5.10 -1.99
CA PRO A 492 1.08 -3.81 -1.41
C PRO A 492 2.58 -3.73 -1.06
N ARG A 493 3.10 -2.53 -0.76
CA ARG A 493 4.53 -2.28 -0.45
C ARG A 493 5.13 -3.19 0.64
N ALA A 494 4.32 -3.77 1.52
CA ALA A 494 4.75 -4.72 2.55
C ALA A 494 5.11 -6.12 1.99
N GLY A 495 4.76 -6.40 0.72
CA GLY A 495 4.84 -7.71 0.10
C GLY A 495 3.69 -8.64 0.50
N LEU A 496 3.79 -9.89 0.06
CA LEU A 496 2.87 -10.96 0.42
C LEU A 496 3.12 -11.48 1.84
N HIS A 497 2.02 -11.87 2.47
CA HIS A 497 2.07 -12.58 3.74
C HIS A 497 2.65 -13.99 3.55
N ASN A 498 3.30 -14.53 4.59
CA ASN A 498 3.95 -15.84 4.50
C ASN A 498 2.95 -16.98 4.21
N ARG A 499 1.68 -16.82 4.63
CA ARG A 499 0.62 -17.78 4.31
C ARG A 499 0.34 -17.81 2.80
N SER A 500 0.32 -16.67 2.10
CA SER A 500 0.13 -16.62 0.64
C SER A 500 1.31 -17.28 -0.07
N ILE A 501 2.55 -16.96 0.35
CA ILE A 501 3.77 -17.58 -0.22
C ILE A 501 3.73 -19.10 -0.07
N THR A 502 3.42 -19.61 1.13
CA THR A 502 3.34 -21.06 1.38
C THR A 502 2.18 -21.72 0.62
N ALA A 503 1.06 -21.03 0.44
CA ALA A 503 -0.07 -21.52 -0.35
C ALA A 503 0.28 -21.63 -1.85
N ILE A 504 0.90 -20.59 -2.45
CA ILE A 504 1.39 -20.60 -3.84
C ILE A 504 2.40 -21.73 -4.03
N ARG A 505 3.37 -21.86 -3.11
CA ARG A 505 4.38 -22.91 -3.16
C ARG A 505 3.82 -24.32 -3.07
N SER A 506 2.81 -24.53 -2.22
CA SER A 506 2.16 -25.84 -2.04
C SER A 506 1.32 -26.25 -3.25
N ALA A 507 0.91 -25.31 -4.10
CA ALA A 507 0.17 -25.57 -5.31
C ALA A 507 1.13 -26.00 -6.44
N SER A 508 1.37 -27.31 -6.55
CA SER A 508 2.27 -27.91 -7.57
C SER A 508 1.78 -27.71 -9.01
N ALA A 509 0.49 -27.41 -9.20
CA ALA A 509 -0.10 -27.09 -10.50
C ALA A 509 0.39 -25.74 -11.05
N ILE A 510 0.73 -24.77 -10.18
CA ILE A 510 1.27 -23.48 -10.61
C ILE A 510 2.69 -23.69 -11.09
N LYS A 511 2.96 -23.54 -12.40
CA LYS A 511 4.30 -23.76 -12.97
C LYS A 511 5.10 -22.48 -13.15
N ARG A 512 4.41 -21.37 -13.40
CA ARG A 512 4.99 -20.04 -13.57
C ARG A 512 4.33 -19.06 -12.60
N LEU A 513 5.12 -18.12 -12.09
CA LEU A 513 4.68 -17.06 -11.20
C LEU A 513 5.29 -15.74 -11.65
N ILE A 514 4.46 -14.74 -11.93
CA ILE A 514 4.91 -13.36 -12.05
C ILE A 514 4.74 -12.64 -10.72
N TYR A 515 5.79 -11.93 -10.32
CA TYR A 515 5.75 -11.01 -9.20
C TYR A 515 6.02 -9.60 -9.71
N VAL A 516 5.06 -8.70 -9.51
CA VAL A 516 5.18 -7.26 -9.76
C VAL A 516 5.44 -6.56 -8.42
N SER A 517 6.41 -5.65 -8.35
CA SER A 517 6.73 -4.95 -7.11
C SER A 517 7.14 -3.50 -7.34
N CYS A 518 6.39 -2.58 -6.73
CA CYS A 518 6.77 -1.16 -6.63
C CYS A 518 7.83 -0.88 -5.55
N ASN A 519 8.20 -1.89 -4.73
CA ASN A 519 9.28 -1.80 -3.73
C ASN A 519 10.07 -3.12 -3.66
N PRO A 520 10.93 -3.37 -4.66
CA PRO A 520 11.66 -4.65 -4.76
C PRO A 520 12.62 -4.88 -3.59
N HIS A 521 13.09 -3.82 -2.93
CA HIS A 521 13.93 -3.92 -1.72
C HIS A 521 13.21 -4.63 -0.57
N SER A 522 11.95 -4.24 -0.31
CA SER A 522 11.12 -4.88 0.72
C SER A 522 10.61 -6.25 0.27
N ALA A 523 10.31 -6.43 -1.02
CA ALA A 523 9.82 -7.70 -1.57
C ALA A 523 10.91 -8.78 -1.67
N LYS A 524 12.20 -8.44 -1.57
CA LYS A 524 13.34 -9.38 -1.65
C LYS A 524 13.14 -10.63 -0.79
N ARG A 525 12.62 -10.49 0.44
CA ARG A 525 12.33 -11.64 1.30
C ARG A 525 11.34 -12.62 0.66
N ASN A 526 10.28 -12.12 0.03
CA ASN A 526 9.33 -12.98 -0.67
C ASN A 526 9.99 -13.72 -1.84
N PHE A 527 10.83 -13.04 -2.63
CA PHE A 527 11.56 -13.66 -3.74
C PHE A 527 12.45 -14.81 -3.26
N ILE A 528 13.09 -14.65 -2.10
CA ILE A 528 13.88 -15.72 -1.47
C ILE A 528 12.97 -16.85 -1.00
N ASP A 529 11.89 -16.53 -0.29
CA ASP A 529 10.99 -17.53 0.30
C ASP A 529 10.27 -18.39 -0.75
N LEU A 530 9.98 -17.83 -1.93
CA LEU A 530 9.48 -18.55 -3.11
C LEU A 530 10.49 -19.57 -3.64
N ALA A 531 11.78 -19.25 -3.55
CA ALA A 531 12.89 -20.02 -4.11
C ALA A 531 13.62 -20.92 -3.10
N ARG A 532 13.19 -20.96 -1.83
CA ARG A 532 13.78 -21.83 -0.79
C ARG A 532 13.61 -23.33 -1.14
N PRO A 533 14.50 -24.22 -0.70
CA PRO A 533 14.29 -25.67 -0.83
C PRO A 533 13.00 -26.12 -0.13
N GLU A 534 12.48 -27.27 -0.54
CA GLU A 534 11.32 -27.85 0.12
C GLU A 534 11.63 -28.19 1.58
N SER A 535 10.70 -27.85 2.48
CA SER A 535 10.83 -28.10 3.92
C SER A 535 9.45 -28.16 4.59
N LYS A 536 9.40 -28.43 5.90
CA LYS A 536 8.15 -28.39 6.67
C LYS A 536 7.45 -27.02 6.60
N HIS A 537 8.23 -25.94 6.53
CA HIS A 537 7.72 -24.56 6.48
C HIS A 537 7.39 -24.11 5.05
N TYR A 538 8.12 -24.61 4.06
CA TYR A 538 7.92 -24.28 2.66
C TYR A 538 7.71 -25.55 1.84
N LYS A 539 6.46 -26.00 1.78
CA LYS A 539 6.06 -27.21 1.05
C LYS A 539 6.04 -26.98 -0.45
N GLY A 540 6.30 -28.03 -1.23
CA GLY A 540 6.31 -27.98 -2.69
C GLY A 540 7.63 -27.45 -3.25
N GLU A 541 7.82 -27.71 -4.55
CA GLU A 541 9.07 -27.40 -5.24
C GLU A 541 9.39 -25.89 -5.17
N PRO A 542 10.65 -25.48 -5.32
CA PRO A 542 11.01 -24.06 -5.38
C PRO A 542 10.58 -23.41 -6.70
N PHE A 543 10.36 -22.09 -6.65
CA PHE A 543 10.25 -21.23 -7.82
C PHE A 543 11.58 -20.52 -8.05
N TYR A 544 12.16 -20.65 -9.23
CA TYR A 544 13.44 -20.01 -9.56
C TYR A 544 13.23 -18.81 -10.47
N PRO A 545 13.91 -17.68 -10.22
CA PRO A 545 13.83 -16.52 -11.09
C PRO A 545 14.44 -16.86 -12.46
N LYS A 546 13.75 -16.48 -13.53
CA LYS A 546 14.19 -16.73 -14.92
C LYS A 546 14.52 -15.45 -15.66
N SER A 547 13.63 -14.48 -15.56
CA SER A 547 13.78 -13.20 -16.23
C SER A 547 13.19 -12.10 -15.35
N ALA A 548 13.71 -10.89 -15.55
CA ALA A 548 13.25 -9.70 -14.87
C ALA A 548 13.28 -8.52 -15.84
N VAL A 549 12.32 -7.62 -15.68
CA VAL A 549 12.27 -6.34 -16.38
C VAL A 549 11.72 -5.31 -15.44
N ALA A 550 12.28 -4.12 -15.49
CA ALA A 550 11.80 -2.99 -14.71
C ALA A 550 11.09 -2.00 -15.64
N VAL A 551 10.14 -1.25 -15.09
CA VAL A 551 9.43 -0.18 -15.80
C VAL A 551 9.48 1.06 -14.94
N ASP A 552 9.83 2.19 -15.56
CA ASP A 552 9.75 3.48 -14.89
C ASP A 552 8.29 3.95 -14.83
N MET A 553 7.62 3.57 -13.75
CA MET A 553 6.28 4.05 -13.40
C MET A 553 6.31 5.44 -12.75
N PHE A 554 7.47 5.89 -12.26
CA PHE A 554 7.61 7.06 -11.41
C PHE A 554 8.80 7.97 -11.81
N PRO A 555 8.77 8.60 -13.00
CA PRO A 555 9.73 9.63 -13.38
C PRO A 555 9.94 10.69 -12.29
N HIS A 556 11.14 11.26 -12.21
CA HIS A 556 11.60 12.22 -11.19
C HIS A 556 11.74 11.66 -9.77
N THR A 557 11.36 10.41 -9.53
CA THR A 557 11.54 9.74 -8.24
C THR A 557 12.56 8.60 -8.35
N THR A 558 13.03 8.10 -7.21
CA THR A 558 13.90 6.90 -7.17
C THR A 558 13.11 5.59 -7.32
N HIS A 559 11.77 5.63 -7.32
CA HIS A 559 10.96 4.42 -7.42
C HIS A 559 10.98 3.85 -8.85
N THR A 560 11.00 2.52 -8.93
CA THR A 560 10.92 1.73 -10.17
C THR A 560 10.10 0.48 -9.88
N GLU A 561 9.26 0.07 -10.83
CA GLU A 561 8.46 -1.15 -10.70
C GLU A 561 9.21 -2.32 -11.32
N LEU A 562 9.38 -3.41 -10.58
CA LEU A 562 10.12 -4.59 -11.03
C LEU A 562 9.16 -5.76 -11.24
N ILE A 563 9.24 -6.37 -12.42
CA ILE A 563 8.58 -7.63 -12.76
C ILE A 563 9.65 -8.72 -12.72
N ILE A 564 9.39 -9.81 -12.00
CA ILE A 564 10.21 -11.03 -12.04
C ILE A 564 9.32 -12.21 -12.43
N LEU A 565 9.70 -12.92 -13.49
CA LEU A 565 9.16 -14.23 -13.81
C LEU A 565 9.92 -15.30 -13.03
N PHE A 566 9.17 -16.12 -12.31
CA PHE A 566 9.66 -17.32 -11.68
C PHE A 566 9.06 -18.56 -12.33
N GLU A 567 9.85 -19.62 -12.41
CA GLU A 567 9.42 -20.91 -12.93
C GLU A 567 9.90 -22.05 -12.04
N ARG A 568 9.14 -23.15 -12.03
CA ARG A 568 9.61 -24.41 -11.47
C ARG A 568 10.52 -25.12 -12.49
N GLU A 569 11.51 -25.85 -12.01
CA GLU A 569 12.26 -26.76 -12.88
C GLU A 569 11.35 -27.90 -13.35
N THR A 570 11.23 -28.06 -14.66
CA THR A 570 10.57 -29.24 -15.24
C THR A 570 11.43 -30.45 -14.96
N LYS A 571 10.95 -31.39 -14.14
CA LYS A 571 11.53 -32.73 -14.05
C LYS A 571 11.37 -33.40 -15.41
N THR A 572 12.42 -33.42 -16.22
CA THR A 572 12.53 -34.40 -17.32
C THR A 572 12.46 -35.78 -16.68
N LYS A 573 11.44 -36.57 -17.05
CA LYS A 573 11.42 -37.99 -16.66
C LYS A 573 12.70 -38.65 -17.22
N PRO A 574 13.38 -39.54 -16.48
CA PRO A 574 14.62 -40.17 -16.95
C PRO A 574 14.49 -41.13 -18.15
N ASP A 575 13.36 -41.18 -18.88
CA ASP A 575 13.08 -42.24 -19.87
C ASP A 575 13.13 -41.81 -21.34
N ASP A 576 13.50 -40.56 -21.65
CA ASP A 576 13.77 -40.15 -23.05
C ASP A 576 15.27 -40.13 -23.36
N THR A 577 16.05 -41.06 -22.78
CA THR A 577 17.31 -41.45 -23.42
C THR A 577 16.96 -42.33 -24.61
N VAL A 578 16.84 -41.70 -25.78
CA VAL A 578 17.01 -42.39 -27.05
C VAL A 578 18.32 -43.16 -26.96
N ALA A 579 18.22 -44.50 -26.97
CA ALA A 579 19.37 -45.38 -26.98
C ALA A 579 20.32 -44.95 -28.12
N PRO A 580 21.64 -44.91 -27.90
CA PRO A 580 22.58 -44.63 -28.98
C PRO A 580 22.40 -45.72 -30.04
N SER A 581 22.13 -45.28 -31.27
CA SER A 581 22.14 -46.14 -32.47
C SER A 581 23.45 -46.94 -32.50
N PRO A 582 23.42 -48.26 -32.77
CA PRO A 582 24.63 -49.06 -32.74
C PRO A 582 25.61 -48.57 -33.81
N ALA A 583 26.82 -48.25 -33.36
CA ALA A 583 27.94 -47.84 -34.19
C ALA A 583 28.18 -48.88 -35.31
N ALA A 584 28.12 -48.41 -36.55
CA ALA A 584 28.60 -49.17 -37.70
C ALA A 584 30.11 -49.42 -37.53
N THR A 585 30.45 -50.70 -37.52
CA THR A 585 31.81 -51.23 -37.37
C THR A 585 32.62 -50.83 -38.60
N THR A 586 33.68 -50.05 -38.40
CA THR A 586 34.72 -49.85 -39.40
C THR A 586 35.62 -51.08 -39.41
N SER A 587 35.56 -51.87 -40.48
CA SER A 587 36.61 -52.81 -40.86
C SER A 587 37.39 -52.21 -42.03
N ASP A 588 38.67 -51.91 -41.79
CA ASP A 588 39.67 -51.72 -42.82
C ASP A 588 39.80 -53.00 -43.66
N GLU A 589 39.73 -52.88 -44.98
CA GLU A 589 40.58 -53.64 -45.89
C GLU A 589 40.61 -53.00 -47.28
N SER A 590 41.72 -53.26 -47.95
CA SER A 590 42.37 -52.44 -48.95
C SER A 590 41.96 -52.70 -50.40
N THR A 591 42.47 -51.81 -51.26
CA THR A 591 42.89 -51.99 -52.67
C THR A 591 41.93 -51.79 -53.85
N THR A 592 42.39 -50.84 -54.69
CA THR A 592 42.42 -50.80 -56.17
C THR A 592 41.19 -50.38 -57.00
N ASN A 593 41.28 -49.14 -57.48
CA ASN A 593 41.43 -48.76 -58.90
C ASN A 593 40.29 -49.12 -59.88
N THR A 594 39.50 -48.14 -60.32
CA THR A 594 39.39 -47.70 -61.74
C THR A 594 38.26 -46.66 -61.93
N GLN A 595 38.60 -45.54 -62.58
CA GLN A 595 37.68 -44.63 -63.30
C GLN A 595 37.10 -45.35 -64.55
N PRO A 596 35.99 -44.91 -65.21
CA PRO A 596 35.83 -43.53 -65.68
C PRO A 596 34.41 -42.93 -65.92
N LYS A 597 34.43 -41.59 -66.07
CA LYS A 597 33.67 -40.70 -66.99
C LYS A 597 32.16 -40.42 -66.80
N ALA A 598 31.90 -39.11 -66.83
CA ALA A 598 30.62 -38.40 -66.93
C ALA A 598 29.88 -38.65 -68.27
N PRO A 599 28.63 -38.16 -68.46
CA PRO A 599 28.40 -36.73 -68.74
C PRO A 599 27.11 -36.10 -68.15
N GLU A 600 27.17 -34.80 -67.82
CA GLU A 600 26.06 -33.82 -67.92
C GLU A 600 25.68 -33.63 -69.42
N PRO A 601 24.47 -33.20 -69.84
CA PRO A 601 23.78 -31.96 -69.41
C PRO A 601 22.23 -32.18 -69.31
N GLU A 602 21.30 -31.24 -69.13
CA GLU A 602 21.16 -29.88 -69.61
C GLU A 602 19.94 -29.22 -68.93
N ALA A 603 20.02 -27.92 -68.71
CA ALA A 603 18.97 -27.07 -68.15
C ALA A 603 18.05 -26.55 -69.26
N ILE A 604 16.74 -26.38 -68.98
CA ILE A 604 15.88 -25.44 -69.73
C ILE A 604 15.00 -24.65 -68.76
N ALA A 605 15.00 -23.35 -69.00
CA ALA A 605 14.37 -22.25 -68.29
C ALA A 605 12.89 -21.99 -68.68
N GLY A 606 12.25 -21.06 -67.97
CA GLY A 606 11.00 -20.39 -68.36
C GLY A 606 10.12 -20.14 -67.14
N GLU A 607 10.20 -18.99 -66.47
CA GLU A 607 9.59 -17.67 -66.77
C GLU A 607 8.32 -17.43 -65.94
N ASN A 608 8.32 -16.30 -65.21
CA ASN A 608 7.24 -15.35 -64.84
C ASN A 608 5.90 -15.94 -64.31
N ILE A 609 5.16 -15.34 -63.37
CA ILE A 609 4.46 -14.05 -63.42
C ILE A 609 4.12 -13.60 -61.98
N ALA A 610 4.17 -12.30 -61.74
CA ALA A 610 3.66 -11.61 -60.55
C ALA A 610 2.15 -11.26 -60.67
N SER A 611 1.39 -11.36 -59.56
CA SER A 611 0.36 -10.37 -59.16
C SER A 611 -0.18 -10.76 -57.76
N THR A 612 0.01 -9.95 -56.72
CA THR A 612 -1.00 -8.99 -56.20
C THR A 612 -2.35 -9.63 -55.84
N VAL A 613 -2.57 -9.89 -54.55
CA VAL A 613 -3.58 -9.26 -53.67
C VAL A 613 -3.06 -9.35 -52.23
#